data_AF-A0A5C8L719-F1
#
_entry.id   AF-A0A5C8L719-F1
#
_cell.length_a   1.000
_cell.length_b   1.000
_cell.length_c   1.000
_cell.angle_alpha   90.00
_cell.angle_beta   90.00
_cell.angle_gamma   90.00
#
_symmetry.space_group_name_H-M   'P 1'
#
loop_
_entity.id
_entity.type
_entity.pdbx_description
1 polymer ?
#
loop_
_entity_poly.entity_id
_entity_poly.type
_entity_poly.pdbx_seq_one_letter_code
_entity_poly.pdbx_strand_id
1 'polypeptide(L)'
;MTKLIDVVESLRVKVSRLIQKNQLLEQKNEALREALAKKKQEVTLLETDLIQLKQKNATLKSANALLGSKEYKRETKLKINSLIKEIDDCIYHLSE
;
A
#
# COMPACT_ATOMS: atom_id res chain seq x y z
N MET A 1 -52.17 -43.27 10.40
CA MET A 1 -50.84 -43.57 10.97
C MET A 1 -49.73 -43.39 9.93
N THR A 2 -49.87 -43.96 8.72
CA THR A 2 -48.91 -43.86 7.59
C THR A 2 -48.57 -42.41 7.17
N LYS A 3 -49.57 -41.55 6.93
CA LYS A 3 -49.33 -40.14 6.54
C LYS A 3 -48.46 -39.34 7.54
N LEU A 4 -48.58 -39.60 8.83
CA LEU A 4 -47.78 -38.92 9.84
C LEU A 4 -46.32 -39.37 9.78
N ILE A 5 -46.08 -40.67 9.56
CA ILE A 5 -44.76 -41.25 9.39
C ILE A 5 -44.08 -40.65 8.14
N ASP A 6 -44.81 -40.55 7.03
CA ASP A 6 -44.28 -39.96 5.77
C ASP A 6 -43.88 -38.48 5.94
N VAL A 7 -44.69 -37.71 6.67
CA VAL A 7 -44.39 -36.30 6.95
C VAL A 7 -43.15 -36.16 7.84
N VAL A 8 -43.03 -37.00 8.88
CA VAL A 8 -41.87 -37.02 9.78
C VAL A 8 -40.60 -37.40 9.02
N GLU A 9 -40.66 -38.39 8.13
CA GLU A 9 -39.50 -38.81 7.33
C GLU A 9 -39.09 -37.72 6.32
N SER A 10 -40.04 -37.09 5.63
CA SER A 10 -39.78 -35.94 4.77
C SER A 10 -39.14 -34.78 5.54
N LEU A 11 -39.62 -34.50 6.76
CA LEU A 11 -39.05 -33.45 7.61
C LEU A 11 -37.61 -33.79 8.01
N ARG A 12 -37.35 -35.03 8.42
CA ARG A 12 -36.01 -35.52 8.77
C ARG A 12 -35.01 -35.32 7.64
N VAL A 13 -35.39 -35.67 6.41
CA VAL A 13 -34.54 -35.47 5.21
C VAL A 13 -34.28 -33.99 4.95
N LYS A 14 -35.29 -33.12 5.10
CA LYS A 14 -35.13 -31.66 4.92
C LYS A 14 -34.20 -31.06 5.98
N VAL A 15 -34.36 -31.45 7.24
CA VAL A 15 -33.50 -31.00 8.35
C VAL A 15 -32.06 -31.46 8.14
N SER A 16 -31.84 -32.72 7.74
CA SER A 16 -30.50 -33.24 7.44
C SER A 16 -29.82 -32.45 6.32
N ARG A 17 -30.54 -32.15 5.22
CA ARG A 17 -30.03 -31.30 4.14
C ARG A 17 -29.71 -29.87 4.59
N LEU A 18 -30.53 -29.29 5.46
CA LEU A 18 -30.27 -27.95 6.00
C LEU A 18 -29.00 -27.93 6.86
N ILE A 19 -28.80 -28.94 7.71
CA ILE A 19 -27.60 -29.06 8.53
C ILE A 19 -26.36 -29.19 7.65
N GLN A 20 -26.37 -30.08 6.65
CA GLN A 20 -25.24 -30.24 5.73
C GLN A 20 -24.92 -28.95 4.96
N LYS A 21 -25.95 -28.25 4.47
CA LYS A 21 -25.76 -26.97 3.78
C LYS A 21 -25.19 -25.92 4.72
N ASN A 22 -25.64 -25.87 5.97
CA ASN A 22 -25.13 -24.90 6.95
C ASN A 22 -23.65 -25.17 7.26
N GLN A 23 -23.28 -26.42 7.51
CA GLN A 23 -21.88 -26.82 7.73
C GLN A 23 -20.98 -26.43 6.55
N LEU A 24 -21.45 -26.64 5.31
CA LEU A 24 -20.71 -26.23 4.11
C LEU A 24 -20.56 -24.69 4.01
N LEU A 25 -21.60 -23.95 4.38
CA LEU A 25 -21.57 -22.49 4.39
C LEU A 25 -20.62 -21.96 5.47
N GLU A 26 -20.61 -22.56 6.66
CA GLU A 26 -19.68 -22.23 7.74
C GLU A 26 -18.23 -22.45 7.31
N GLN A 27 -17.92 -23.60 6.69
CA GLN A 27 -16.59 -23.89 6.16
C GLN A 27 -16.16 -22.88 5.09
N LYS A 28 -17.07 -22.54 4.15
CA LYS A 28 -16.79 -21.53 3.11
C LYS A 28 -16.58 -20.14 3.72
N ASN A 29 -17.37 -19.77 4.72
CA ASN A 29 -17.24 -18.49 5.40
C ASN A 29 -15.88 -18.37 6.08
N GLU A 30 -15.46 -19.43 6.77
CA GLU A 30 -14.15 -19.45 7.44
C GLU A 30 -12.99 -19.33 6.44
N ALA A 31 -13.03 -20.11 5.35
CA ALA A 31 -12.03 -20.01 4.28
C ALA A 31 -11.99 -18.59 3.65
N LEU A 32 -13.14 -17.95 3.45
CA LEU A 32 -13.22 -16.59 2.95
C LEU A 32 -12.66 -15.56 3.95
N ARG A 33 -12.90 -15.75 5.24
CA ARG A 33 -12.35 -14.88 6.30
C ARG A 33 -10.83 -14.97 6.35
N GLU A 34 -10.28 -16.17 6.28
CA GLU A 34 -8.83 -16.38 6.22
C GLU A 34 -8.22 -15.74 4.98
N ALA A 35 -8.82 -15.93 3.81
CA ALA A 35 -8.36 -15.32 2.56
C ALA A 35 -8.41 -13.79 2.63
N LEU A 36 -9.47 -13.23 3.21
CA LEU A 36 -9.61 -11.79 3.41
C LEU A 36 -8.54 -11.25 4.37
N ALA A 37 -8.26 -11.94 5.48
CA ALA A 37 -7.22 -11.55 6.42
C ALA A 37 -5.84 -11.52 5.75
N LYS A 38 -5.49 -12.55 4.97
CA LYS A 38 -4.24 -12.61 4.19
C LYS A 38 -4.16 -11.45 3.19
N LYS A 39 -5.24 -11.16 2.46
CA LYS A 39 -5.26 -10.06 1.49
C LYS A 39 -5.13 -8.70 2.15
N LYS A 40 -5.75 -8.48 3.32
CA LYS A 40 -5.57 -7.24 4.09
C LYS A 40 -4.12 -7.05 4.52
N GLN A 41 -3.46 -8.11 4.99
CA GLN A 41 -2.05 -8.06 5.37
C GLN A 41 -1.16 -7.72 4.15
N GLU A 42 -1.41 -8.34 3.00
CA GLU A 42 -0.69 -8.06 1.76
C GLU A 42 -0.84 -6.59 1.32
N VAL A 43 -2.05 -6.04 1.41
CA VAL A 43 -2.30 -4.62 1.11
C VAL A 43 -1.48 -3.70 2.01
N THR A 44 -1.46 -3.96 3.32
CA THR A 44 -0.68 -3.14 4.27
C THR A 44 0.82 -3.19 3.99
N LEU A 45 1.35 -4.35 3.59
CA LEU A 45 2.75 -4.47 3.16
C LEU A 45 3.02 -3.67 1.90
N LEU A 46 2.17 -3.80 0.88
CA LEU A 46 2.30 -3.06 -0.38
C LEU A 46 2.20 -1.54 -0.18
N GLU A 47 1.33 -1.07 0.71
CA GLU A 47 1.23 0.34 1.08
C GLU A 47 2.52 0.86 1.73
N THR A 48 3.13 0.06 2.60
CA THR A 48 4.41 0.38 3.24
C THR A 48 5.53 0.48 2.21
N ASP A 49 5.63 -0.49 1.31
CA ASP A 49 6.62 -0.50 0.23
C ASP A 49 6.43 0.68 -0.72
N LEU A 50 5.18 1.03 -1.04
CA LEU A 50 4.85 2.18 -1.87
C LEU A 50 5.27 3.49 -1.23
N ILE A 51 5.09 3.66 0.08
CA ILE A 51 5.59 4.83 0.82
C ILE A 51 7.12 4.89 0.75
N GLN A 52 7.81 3.78 1.00
CA GLN A 52 9.28 3.73 0.93
C GLN A 52 9.80 4.04 -0.48
N LEU A 53 9.17 3.51 -1.52
CA LEU A 53 9.54 3.78 -2.91
C LEU A 53 9.30 5.25 -3.28
N LYS A 54 8.21 5.85 -2.81
CA LYS A 54 7.95 7.29 -2.99
C LYS A 54 9.03 8.14 -2.32
N GLN A 55 9.44 7.79 -1.10
CA GLN A 55 10.51 8.49 -0.39
C GLN A 55 11.85 8.35 -1.14
N LYS A 56 12.23 7.13 -1.54
CA LYS A 56 13.45 6.90 -2.34
C LYS A 56 13.44 7.69 -3.64
N ASN A 57 12.31 7.71 -4.35
CA ASN A 57 12.17 8.48 -5.59
C ASN A 57 12.27 9.99 -5.34
N ALA A 58 11.69 10.51 -4.26
CA ALA A 58 11.84 11.91 -3.88
C ALA A 58 13.32 12.26 -3.61
N THR A 59 14.04 11.42 -2.87
CA THR A 59 15.48 11.59 -2.62
C THR A 59 16.28 11.59 -3.93
N LEU A 60 15.99 10.65 -4.84
CA LEU A 60 16.64 10.59 -6.15
C LEU A 60 16.35 11.83 -7.01
N LYS A 61 15.12 12.34 -7.00
CA LYS A 61 14.76 13.59 -7.69
C LYS A 61 15.53 14.78 -7.13
N SER A 62 15.64 14.90 -5.81
CA SER A 62 16.42 15.95 -5.17
C SER A 62 17.90 15.83 -5.50
N ALA A 63 18.48 14.63 -5.45
CA ALA A 63 19.86 14.39 -5.88
C ALA A 63 20.09 14.76 -7.35
N ASN A 64 19.16 14.39 -8.25
CA ASN A 64 19.23 14.75 -9.66
C ASN A 64 19.11 16.27 -9.91
N ALA A 65 18.28 16.97 -9.13
CA ALA A 65 18.17 18.43 -9.22
C ALA A 65 19.47 19.11 -8.74
N LEU A 66 20.05 18.64 -7.64
CA LEU A 66 21.35 19.12 -7.12
C LEU A 66 22.49 18.89 -8.11
N LEU A 67 22.49 17.74 -8.79
CA LEU A 67 23.50 17.39 -9.80
C LEU A 67 23.27 18.08 -11.16
N GLY A 68 22.27 18.97 -11.27
CA GLY A 68 22.06 19.79 -12.46
C GLY A 68 21.38 19.05 -13.61
N SER A 69 20.22 18.44 -13.33
CA SER A 69 19.32 17.93 -14.37
C SER A 69 18.97 19.02 -15.40
N LYS A 70 18.56 18.62 -16.62
CA LYS A 70 18.25 19.56 -17.73
C LYS A 70 17.22 20.63 -17.35
N GLU A 71 16.27 20.32 -16.47
CA GLU A 71 15.24 21.27 -15.99
C GLU A 71 15.76 22.24 -14.92
N TYR A 72 16.65 21.82 -14.02
CA TYR A 72 17.14 22.67 -12.91
C TYR A 72 18.49 23.34 -13.21
N LYS A 73 19.11 23.05 -14.36
CA LYS A 73 20.44 23.56 -14.75
C LYS A 73 20.57 25.09 -14.67
N ARG A 74 19.53 25.83 -15.06
CA ARG A 74 19.56 27.31 -15.04
C ARG A 74 19.46 27.85 -13.62
N GLU A 75 18.54 27.33 -12.83
CA GLU A 75 18.26 27.81 -11.47
C GLU A 75 19.42 27.47 -10.53
N THR A 76 19.95 26.24 -10.61
CA THR A 76 21.14 25.82 -9.87
C THR A 76 22.37 26.65 -10.27
N LYS A 77 22.56 26.95 -11.56
CA LYS A 77 23.67 27.81 -12.02
C LYS A 77 23.56 29.24 -11.48
N LEU A 78 22.36 29.82 -11.45
CA LEU A 78 22.14 31.14 -10.85
C LEU A 78 22.43 31.13 -9.35
N LYS A 79 22.01 30.07 -8.64
CA LYS A 79 22.26 29.93 -7.20
C LYS A 79 23.75 29.77 -6.88
N ILE A 80 24.47 28.95 -7.66
CA ILE A 80 25.93 28.80 -7.55
C ILE A 80 26.62 30.13 -7.81
N ASN A 81 26.26 30.85 -8.88
CA ASN A 81 26.85 32.15 -9.18
C ASN A 81 26.60 33.19 -8.07
N SER A 82 25.42 33.18 -7.44
CA SER A 82 25.13 34.03 -6.29
C SER A 82 26.03 33.70 -5.10
N LEU A 83 26.20 32.41 -4.79
CA LEU A 83 27.05 31.95 -3.68
C LEU A 83 28.53 32.28 -3.92
N ILE A 84 29.02 32.12 -5.15
CA ILE A 84 30.40 32.51 -5.51
C ILE A 84 30.59 34.01 -5.27
N LYS A 85 29.63 34.84 -5.68
CA LYS A 85 29.71 36.29 -5.47
C LYS A 85 29.72 36.67 -3.98
N GLU A 86 28.90 36.02 -3.16
CA GLU A 86 28.91 36.23 -1.70
C GLU A 86 30.25 35.80 -1.08
N ILE A 87 30.87 34.73 -1.59
CA ILE A 87 32.20 34.30 -1.17
C ILE A 87 33.25 35.34 -1.57
N ASP A 88 33.22 35.84 -2.81
CA ASP A 88 34.15 36.87 -3.29
C ASP A 88 34.01 38.16 -2.46
N ASP A 89 32.78 38.58 -2.17
CA ASP A 89 32.50 39.73 -1.30
C ASP A 89 33.06 39.49 0.12
N CYS A 90 32.89 38.29 0.68
CA CYS A 90 33.42 37.95 2.00
C CYS A 90 34.96 37.91 2.01
N ILE A 91 35.58 37.40 0.94
CA ILE A 91 37.05 37.41 0.77
C ILE A 91 37.56 38.85 0.68
N TYR A 92 36.90 39.71 -0.08
CA TYR A 92 37.24 41.13 -0.18
C TYR A 92 37.23 41.80 1.20
N HIS A 93 36.17 41.61 1.99
CA HIS A 93 36.09 42.18 3.35
C HIS A 93 37.12 41.60 4.34
N LEU A 94 37.69 40.42 4.06
CA LEU A 94 38.75 39.81 4.87
C LEU A 94 40.17 40.18 4.42
N SER A 95 40.31 40.74 3.23
CA SER A 95 41.59 41.17 2.63
C SER A 95 41.77 42.69 2.65
N GLU A 96 40.78 43.41 3.14
CA GLU A 96 40.88 44.77 3.69
C GLU A 96 41.27 44.71 5.18
#